data_AF-A0A3C1ZRH0-F1
#
_entry.id   AF-A0A3C1ZRH0-F1
#
_cell.length_a   1.000
_cell.length_b   1.000
_cell.length_c   1.000
_cell.angle_alpha   90.00
_cell.angle_beta   90.00
_cell.angle_gamma   90.00
#
_symmetry.space_group_name_H-M   'P 1'
#
loop_
_entity.id
_entity.type
_entity.pdbx_description
1 polymer ?
#
loop_
_entity_poly.entity_id
_entity_poly.type
_entity_poly.pdbx_seq_one_letter_code
_entity_poly.pdbx_strand_id
1 'polypeptide(L)'
;MLANNYASHPITNNLDVLYHRFVSTIDTVAVEGVKKTLLIQSSPYSKVMGSPVRVNINDMRGLLDEKSFNAGPQAVGYLLEGSFPSLYKNRLLPEGINDPDYLSESSGDAKLVVVADGDILKNDVNPRSGEPLPLGMDPFSQQQYANSDFLLNTMAYLLEADGIINARNKEIAIRPLDEVKVANERANWQFINLALPLLVLIAFGAGKWILRKRTFGRSRQQ
;
A
#
# COMPACT_ATOMS: atom_id res chain seq x y z
N MET A 1 -3.62 -9.70 -3.67
CA MET A 1 -3.56 -8.56 -2.74
C MET A 1 -3.57 -7.26 -3.52
N LEU A 2 -4.29 -6.24 -3.05
CA LEU A 2 -4.15 -4.87 -3.55
C LEU A 2 -3.26 -4.10 -2.57
N ALA A 3 -2.16 -3.53 -3.06
CA ALA A 3 -1.26 -2.71 -2.24
C ALA A 3 -1.52 -1.24 -2.54
N ASN A 4 -1.60 -0.41 -1.51
CA ASN A 4 -1.73 1.04 -1.62
C ASN A 4 -0.92 1.79 -0.53
N ASN A 5 -0.12 1.06 0.23
CA ASN A 5 0.75 1.60 1.26
C ASN A 5 2.19 1.52 0.77
N TYR A 6 2.76 2.69 0.48
CA TYR A 6 4.08 2.80 -0.12
C TYR A 6 4.98 3.69 0.72
N ALA A 7 6.29 3.43 0.67
CA ALA A 7 7.26 4.35 1.21
C ALA A 7 7.41 5.58 0.32
N SER A 8 7.93 6.67 0.89
CA SER A 8 8.30 7.86 0.14
C SER A 8 9.56 7.57 -0.67
N HIS A 9 9.39 7.27 -1.96
CA HIS A 9 10.47 6.95 -2.88
C HIS A 9 10.09 7.29 -4.32
N PRO A 10 11.01 7.77 -5.18
CA PRO A 10 10.69 8.10 -6.57
C PRO A 10 10.06 6.95 -7.38
N ILE A 11 10.39 5.69 -7.04
CA ILE A 11 9.78 4.50 -7.67
C ILE A 11 8.27 4.43 -7.40
N THR A 12 7.88 4.72 -6.15
CA THR A 12 6.52 4.50 -5.64
C THR A 12 5.68 5.77 -5.52
N ASN A 13 6.30 6.93 -5.78
CA ASN A 13 5.61 8.21 -5.73
C ASN A 13 4.50 8.28 -6.78
N ASN A 14 3.34 8.75 -6.35
CA ASN A 14 2.18 8.96 -7.20
C ASN A 14 1.67 7.69 -7.93
N LEU A 15 2.02 6.51 -7.41
CA LEU A 15 1.43 5.25 -7.86
C LEU A 15 0.02 5.10 -7.29
N ASP A 16 -0.88 4.64 -8.15
CA ASP A 16 -2.17 4.11 -7.72
C ASP A 16 -1.97 2.70 -7.11
N VAL A 17 -3.06 1.96 -6.93
CA VAL A 17 -3.06 0.61 -6.36
C VAL A 17 -2.26 -0.36 -7.23
N LEU A 18 -1.36 -1.12 -6.60
CA LEU A 18 -0.67 -2.25 -7.21
C LEU A 18 -1.45 -3.53 -7.00
N TYR A 19 -1.60 -4.29 -8.08
CA TYR A 19 -2.27 -5.57 -8.06
C TYR A 19 -1.27 -6.73 -7.98
N HIS A 20 -1.41 -7.50 -6.92
CA HIS A 20 -0.66 -8.71 -6.64
C HIS A 20 -1.59 -9.92 -6.65
N ARG A 21 -1.11 -11.09 -7.06
CA ARG A 21 -1.88 -12.34 -7.01
C ARG A 21 -1.55 -13.13 -5.77
N PHE A 22 -0.36 -13.72 -5.74
CA PHE A 22 0.13 -14.58 -4.66
C PHE A 22 1.39 -13.99 -4.04
N VAL A 23 1.21 -12.91 -3.30
CA VAL A 23 2.32 -12.21 -2.67
C VAL A 23 2.73 -12.88 -1.35
N SER A 24 4.03 -13.01 -1.15
CA SER A 24 4.63 -13.44 0.12
C SER A 24 5.12 -12.24 0.94
N THR A 25 5.38 -12.44 2.22
CA THR A 25 6.03 -11.43 3.07
C THR A 25 7.55 -11.50 2.87
N ILE A 26 8.23 -10.35 2.97
CA ILE A 26 9.70 -10.27 2.91
C ILE A 26 10.24 -9.87 4.27
N ASP A 27 11.11 -10.72 4.81
CA ASP A 27 11.99 -10.36 5.94
C ASP A 27 13.41 -10.13 5.44
N THR A 28 14.09 -9.14 6.02
CA THR A 28 15.46 -8.80 5.63
C THR A 28 16.43 -8.99 6.79
N VAL A 29 17.66 -9.40 6.47
CA VAL A 29 18.77 -9.51 7.44
C VAL A 29 19.76 -8.37 7.23
N ALA A 30 20.37 -7.86 8.29
CA ALA A 30 21.38 -6.81 8.18
C ALA A 30 22.60 -7.29 7.38
N VAL A 31 23.08 -6.44 6.46
CA VAL A 31 24.28 -6.71 5.64
C VAL A 31 25.04 -5.40 5.56
N GLU A 32 26.34 -5.43 5.86
CA GLU A 32 27.21 -4.27 5.77
C GLU A 32 27.32 -3.80 4.31
N GLY A 33 27.28 -2.48 4.09
CA GLY A 33 27.37 -1.90 2.75
C GLY A 33 26.09 -1.95 1.92
N VAL A 34 24.98 -2.55 2.42
CA VAL A 34 23.69 -2.59 1.72
C VAL A 34 22.62 -1.79 2.46
N LYS A 35 22.19 -0.68 1.87
CA LYS A 35 21.04 0.10 2.30
C LYS A 35 19.76 -0.58 1.82
N LYS A 36 18.80 -0.76 2.73
CA LYS A 36 17.49 -1.34 2.40
C LYS A 36 16.41 -0.29 2.57
N THR A 37 15.75 0.06 1.49
CA THR A 37 14.62 0.98 1.46
C THR A 37 13.37 0.15 1.22
N LEU A 38 12.47 0.12 2.20
CA LEU A 38 11.13 -0.46 2.00
C LEU A 38 10.42 0.31 0.87
N LEU A 39 9.75 -0.40 -0.04
CA LEU A 39 8.98 0.24 -1.13
C LEU A 39 7.49 0.01 -0.98
N ILE A 40 7.07 -1.24 -0.79
CA ILE A 40 5.67 -1.65 -0.84
C ILE A 40 5.32 -2.43 0.43
N GLN A 41 4.18 -2.07 1.03
CA GLN A 41 3.60 -2.77 2.16
C GLN A 41 2.14 -3.14 1.91
N SER A 42 1.67 -4.17 2.62
CA SER A 42 0.24 -4.45 2.75
C SER A 42 -0.47 -3.39 3.59
N SER A 43 -1.80 -3.45 3.60
CA SER A 43 -2.62 -2.67 4.53
C SER A 43 -2.33 -3.04 5.99
N PRO A 44 -2.72 -2.16 6.94
CA PRO A 44 -2.69 -2.48 8.37
C PRO A 44 -3.56 -3.67 8.76
N TYR A 45 -4.65 -3.90 8.02
CA TYR A 45 -5.58 -5.02 8.21
C TYR A 45 -5.19 -6.18 7.31
N SER A 46 -4.07 -6.84 7.63
CA SER A 46 -3.57 -7.99 6.87
C SER A 46 -3.67 -9.30 7.64
N LYS A 47 -3.65 -10.40 6.89
CA LYS A 47 -3.61 -11.77 7.40
C LYS A 47 -2.55 -12.56 6.64
N VAL A 48 -1.56 -13.07 7.36
CA VAL A 48 -0.53 -13.93 6.81
C VAL A 48 -0.97 -15.39 6.95
N MET A 49 -0.93 -16.14 5.85
CA MET A 49 -1.34 -17.54 5.81
C MET A 49 -0.11 -18.42 5.56
N GLY A 50 0.15 -19.38 6.45
CA GLY A 50 1.26 -20.33 6.29
C GLY A 50 0.99 -21.34 5.19
N SER A 51 1.99 -21.61 4.34
CA SER A 51 1.91 -22.65 3.32
C SER A 51 2.03 -24.05 3.92
N PRO A 52 1.30 -25.07 3.43
CA PRO A 52 0.32 -25.03 2.33
C PRO A 52 -1.08 -24.55 2.79
N VAL A 53 -1.70 -23.68 1.99
CA VAL A 53 -3.06 -23.18 2.24
C VAL A 53 -4.04 -23.89 1.31
N ARG A 54 -5.13 -24.45 1.87
CA ARG A 54 -6.26 -24.91 1.04
C ARG A 54 -7.12 -23.71 0.68
N VAL A 55 -7.29 -23.48 -0.62
CA VAL A 55 -8.19 -22.43 -1.14
C VAL A 55 -9.50 -23.10 -1.54
N ASN A 56 -10.60 -22.73 -0.89
CA ASN A 56 -11.94 -23.18 -1.26
C ASN A 56 -12.77 -21.98 -1.74
N ILE A 57 -13.57 -22.16 -2.79
CA ILE A 57 -14.51 -21.13 -3.27
C ILE A 57 -15.50 -20.72 -2.16
N ASN A 58 -15.84 -21.64 -1.26
CA ASN A 58 -16.70 -21.35 -0.11
C ASN A 58 -16.06 -20.38 0.91
N ASP A 59 -14.73 -20.24 0.91
CA ASP A 59 -14.04 -19.28 1.78
C ASP A 59 -14.39 -17.84 1.40
N MET A 60 -14.76 -17.59 0.13
CA MET A 60 -15.24 -16.30 -0.34
C MET A 60 -16.66 -15.96 0.14
N ARG A 61 -17.41 -16.94 0.63
CA ARG A 61 -18.81 -16.78 1.10
C ARG A 61 -18.91 -16.57 2.62
N GLY A 62 -17.83 -16.80 3.36
CA GLY A 62 -17.78 -16.55 4.80
C GLY A 62 -17.76 -15.06 5.11
N LEU A 63 -18.41 -14.65 6.19
CA LEU A 63 -18.17 -13.33 6.78
C LEU A 63 -16.69 -13.27 7.19
N LEU A 64 -15.97 -12.28 6.66
CA LEU A 64 -14.58 -12.03 7.03
C LEU A 64 -14.53 -11.75 8.53
N ASP A 65 -13.88 -12.62 9.30
CA ASP A 65 -13.63 -12.37 10.72
C ASP A 65 -12.53 -11.32 10.84
N GLU A 66 -12.93 -10.08 11.14
CA GLU A 66 -12.05 -8.92 11.33
C GLU A 66 -10.93 -9.22 12.33
N LYS A 67 -11.19 -10.05 13.35
CA LYS A 67 -10.20 -10.43 14.36
C LYS A 67 -9.04 -11.24 13.79
N SER A 68 -9.25 -11.88 12.64
CA SER A 68 -8.23 -12.66 11.96
C SER A 68 -7.26 -11.82 11.10
N PHE A 69 -7.52 -10.51 10.93
CA PHE A 69 -6.69 -9.56 10.19
C PHE A 69 -5.84 -8.70 11.13
N ASN A 70 -5.02 -9.36 11.96
CA ASN A 70 -4.24 -8.74 13.03
C ASN A 70 -2.72 -8.72 12.77
N ALA A 71 -2.28 -9.05 11.55
CA ALA A 71 -0.85 -9.16 11.24
C ALA A 71 -0.17 -7.80 10.98
N GLY A 72 -0.91 -6.69 10.87
CA GLY A 72 -0.33 -5.37 10.62
C GLY A 72 0.21 -5.20 9.19
N PRO A 73 0.89 -4.08 8.88
CA PRO A 73 1.53 -3.88 7.58
C PRO A 73 2.69 -4.86 7.36
N GLN A 74 2.62 -5.65 6.30
CA GLN A 74 3.63 -6.61 5.90
C GLN A 74 4.44 -6.07 4.73
N ALA A 75 5.76 -6.18 4.79
CA ALA A 75 6.62 -5.76 3.69
C ALA A 75 6.53 -6.76 2.54
N VAL A 76 6.34 -6.26 1.32
CA VAL A 76 6.23 -7.08 0.10
C VAL A 76 7.17 -6.64 -1.01
N GLY A 77 7.83 -5.49 -0.85
CA GLY A 77 8.85 -5.02 -1.80
C GLY A 77 9.91 -4.14 -1.16
N TYR A 78 11.16 -4.32 -1.56
CA TYR A 78 12.34 -3.57 -1.09
C TYR A 78 13.22 -3.13 -2.26
N LEU A 79 13.82 -1.95 -2.13
CA LEU A 79 14.98 -1.50 -2.88
C LEU A 79 16.24 -1.74 -2.02
N LEU A 80 17.24 -2.36 -2.61
CA LEU A 80 18.53 -2.66 -2.02
C LEU A 80 19.60 -1.90 -2.82
N GLU A 81 20.41 -1.11 -2.15
CA GLU A 81 21.44 -0.27 -2.77
C GLU A 81 22.78 -0.45 -2.05
N GLY A 82 23.89 -0.39 -2.79
CA GLY A 82 25.24 -0.42 -2.25
C GLY A 82 26.09 -1.58 -2.77
N SER A 83 26.99 -2.07 -1.91
CA SER A 83 27.92 -3.15 -2.25
C SER A 83 27.40 -4.49 -1.73
N PHE A 84 27.16 -5.43 -2.63
CA PHE A 84 26.69 -6.77 -2.30
C PHE A 84 27.88 -7.72 -2.15
N PRO A 85 28.02 -8.42 -1.00
CA PRO A 85 29.05 -9.44 -0.87
C PRO A 85 28.74 -10.63 -1.78
N SER A 86 29.76 -11.12 -2.48
CA SER A 86 29.62 -12.34 -3.28
C SER A 86 29.33 -13.55 -2.39
N LEU A 87 28.47 -14.46 -2.84
CA LEU A 87 28.25 -15.76 -2.17
C LEU A 87 29.56 -16.57 -2.03
N TYR A 88 30.50 -16.33 -2.94
CA TYR A 88 31.80 -16.97 -3.01
C TYR A 88 32.89 -16.20 -2.26
N LYS A 89 32.56 -15.11 -1.56
CA LYS A 89 33.51 -14.39 -0.69
C LYS A 89 34.03 -15.35 0.37
N ASN A 90 35.35 -15.42 0.52
CA ASN A 90 36.05 -16.32 1.45
C ASN A 90 35.82 -17.83 1.23
N ARG A 91 35.40 -18.27 0.03
CA ARG A 91 35.35 -19.70 -0.32
C ARG A 91 36.62 -20.13 -1.04
N LEU A 92 37.08 -21.35 -0.76
CA LEU A 92 38.20 -21.96 -1.47
C LEU A 92 37.79 -22.24 -2.92
N LEU A 93 38.61 -21.79 -3.87
CA LEU A 93 38.40 -22.11 -5.27
C LEU A 93 38.77 -23.59 -5.54
N PRO A 94 38.01 -24.31 -6.39
CA PRO A 94 38.42 -25.62 -6.88
C PRO A 94 39.78 -25.55 -7.62
N GLU A 95 40.56 -26.63 -7.55
CA GLU A 95 41.86 -26.70 -8.24
C GLU A 95 41.70 -26.46 -9.75
N GLY A 96 42.52 -25.56 -10.31
CA GLY A 96 42.52 -25.24 -11.74
C GLY A 96 41.66 -24.02 -12.15
N ILE A 97 40.93 -23.40 -11.22
CA ILE A 97 40.18 -22.16 -11.48
C ILE A 97 40.96 -20.96 -10.94
N ASN A 98 41.59 -20.20 -11.86
CA ASN A 98 42.09 -18.85 -11.61
C ASN A 98 41.32 -17.90 -12.51
N ASP A 99 40.18 -17.41 -12.04
CA ASP A 99 39.36 -16.46 -12.80
C ASP A 99 39.82 -15.02 -12.48
N PRO A 100 40.41 -14.28 -13.43
CA PRO A 100 40.81 -12.90 -13.22
C PRO A 100 39.61 -11.95 -13.03
N ASP A 101 38.40 -12.38 -13.43
CA ASP A 101 37.17 -11.60 -13.33
C ASP A 101 36.38 -11.92 -12.05
N TYR A 102 36.97 -12.67 -11.10
CA TYR A 102 36.35 -12.92 -9.80
C TYR A 102 36.16 -11.61 -9.02
N LEU A 103 34.90 -11.33 -8.71
CA LEU A 103 34.50 -10.22 -7.86
C LEU A 103 34.09 -10.74 -6.48
N SER A 104 34.85 -10.34 -5.45
CA SER A 104 34.52 -10.66 -4.05
C SER A 104 33.31 -9.88 -3.51
N GLU A 105 32.96 -8.79 -4.18
CA GLU A 105 31.83 -7.91 -3.92
C GLU A 105 31.38 -7.25 -5.23
N SER A 106 30.17 -6.73 -5.29
CA SER A 106 29.64 -6.09 -6.50
C SER A 106 30.50 -4.88 -6.92
N SER A 107 30.70 -4.73 -8.23
CA SER A 107 31.38 -3.56 -8.78
C SER A 107 30.49 -2.31 -8.71
N GLY A 108 30.86 -1.35 -7.86
CA GLY A 108 30.19 -0.06 -7.73
C GLY A 108 28.95 -0.07 -6.84
N ASP A 109 28.13 0.99 -6.94
CA ASP A 109 26.86 1.13 -6.23
C ASP A 109 25.76 0.39 -6.99
N ALA A 110 25.56 -0.88 -6.64
CA ALA A 110 24.57 -1.73 -7.29
C ALA A 110 23.18 -1.47 -6.70
N LYS A 111 22.15 -1.53 -7.54
CA LYS A 111 20.75 -1.36 -7.16
C LYS A 111 19.95 -2.61 -7.51
N LEU A 112 19.14 -3.09 -6.58
CA LEU A 112 18.29 -4.26 -6.76
C LEU A 112 16.90 -3.99 -6.16
N VAL A 113 15.85 -4.21 -6.95
CA VAL A 113 14.47 -4.21 -6.45
C VAL A 113 13.98 -5.64 -6.30
N VAL A 114 13.51 -5.97 -5.11
CA VAL A 114 12.97 -7.29 -4.77
C VAL A 114 11.49 -7.13 -4.46
N VAL A 115 10.64 -7.92 -5.13
CA VAL A 115 9.19 -7.97 -4.89
C VAL A 115 8.79 -9.43 -4.68
N ALA A 116 7.97 -9.69 -3.66
CA ALA A 116 7.57 -11.04 -3.27
C ALA A 116 6.38 -11.61 -4.08
N ASP A 117 6.18 -11.13 -5.30
CA ASP A 117 5.16 -11.61 -6.22
C ASP A 117 5.74 -11.69 -7.63
N GLY A 118 5.76 -12.91 -8.20
CA GLY A 118 6.23 -13.14 -9.56
C GLY A 118 5.23 -12.73 -10.64
N ASP A 119 3.95 -12.58 -10.30
CA ASP A 119 2.89 -12.21 -11.25
C ASP A 119 2.79 -10.69 -11.46
N ILE A 120 3.52 -9.87 -10.69
CA ILE A 120 3.44 -8.40 -10.78
C ILE A 120 3.82 -7.85 -12.17
N LEU A 121 4.68 -8.59 -12.90
CA LEU A 121 5.18 -8.24 -14.24
C LEU A 121 4.46 -8.99 -15.37
N LYS A 122 3.41 -9.75 -15.04
CA LYS A 122 2.72 -10.61 -16.00
C LYS A 122 1.50 -9.90 -16.59
N ASN A 123 1.43 -9.86 -17.93
CA ASN A 123 0.21 -9.47 -18.63
C ASN A 123 -0.86 -10.56 -18.51
N ASP A 124 -2.08 -10.15 -18.23
CA ASP A 124 -3.25 -11.02 -18.33
C ASP A 124 -3.71 -11.16 -19.78
N VAL A 125 -4.55 -12.15 -20.04
CA VAL A 125 -5.09 -12.45 -21.36
C VAL A 125 -6.60 -12.26 -21.34
N ASN A 126 -7.14 -11.65 -22.38
CA ASN A 126 -8.58 -11.52 -22.54
C ASN A 126 -9.20 -12.92 -22.72
N PRO A 127 -10.12 -13.37 -21.85
CA PRO A 127 -10.70 -14.70 -21.93
C PRO A 127 -11.61 -14.90 -23.15
N ARG A 128 -12.03 -13.83 -23.85
CA ARG A 128 -12.87 -13.90 -25.05
C ARG A 128 -12.05 -13.87 -26.35
N SER A 129 -11.08 -12.97 -26.45
CA SER A 129 -10.26 -12.80 -27.68
C SER A 129 -8.95 -13.56 -27.66
N GLY A 130 -8.45 -13.97 -26.49
CA GLY A 130 -7.13 -14.59 -26.35
C GLY A 130 -5.96 -13.61 -26.49
N GLU A 131 -6.22 -12.31 -26.62
CA GLU A 131 -5.20 -11.29 -26.79
C GLU A 131 -4.60 -10.84 -25.44
N PRO A 132 -3.30 -10.50 -25.40
CA PRO A 132 -2.68 -9.96 -24.20
C PRO A 132 -3.27 -8.59 -23.85
N LEU A 133 -3.58 -8.39 -22.57
CA LEU A 133 -4.04 -7.12 -22.03
C LEU A 133 -2.85 -6.27 -21.58
N PRO A 134 -3.01 -4.93 -21.49
CA PRO A 134 -2.03 -4.06 -20.86
C PRO A 134 -1.64 -4.53 -19.45
N LEU A 135 -0.38 -4.30 -19.06
CA LEU A 135 0.11 -4.75 -17.75
C LEU A 135 -0.68 -4.05 -16.64
N GLY A 136 -1.19 -4.83 -15.69
CA GLY A 136 -2.05 -4.32 -14.62
C GLY A 136 -3.53 -4.18 -14.99
N MET A 137 -3.98 -4.62 -16.16
CA MET A 137 -5.41 -4.69 -16.47
C MET A 137 -6.02 -6.01 -16.01
N ASP A 138 -7.03 -5.97 -15.14
CA ASP A 138 -7.78 -7.16 -14.74
C ASP A 138 -8.90 -7.47 -15.77
N PRO A 139 -8.90 -8.65 -16.42
CA PRO A 139 -9.90 -9.02 -17.41
C PRO A 139 -11.34 -9.08 -16.86
N PHE A 140 -11.53 -9.29 -15.55
CA PHE A 140 -12.86 -9.45 -14.96
C PHE A 140 -13.45 -8.13 -14.48
N SER A 141 -12.70 -7.33 -13.72
CA SER A 141 -13.16 -6.01 -13.26
C SER A 141 -13.04 -4.92 -14.32
N GLN A 142 -12.26 -5.15 -15.39
CA GLN A 142 -11.89 -4.13 -16.40
C GLN A 142 -11.20 -2.90 -15.76
N GLN A 143 -10.59 -3.09 -14.59
CA GLN A 143 -9.84 -2.06 -13.89
C GLN A 143 -8.37 -2.09 -14.28
N GLN A 144 -7.80 -0.90 -14.50
CA GLN A 144 -6.38 -0.71 -14.75
C GLN A 144 -5.67 -0.36 -13.43
N TYR A 145 -4.67 -1.15 -13.07
CA TYR A 145 -3.79 -0.95 -11.91
C TYR A 145 -2.45 -0.35 -12.32
N ALA A 146 -1.69 0.16 -11.34
CA ALA A 146 -0.44 0.88 -11.55
C ALA A 146 0.79 -0.03 -11.78
N ASN A 147 0.61 -1.32 -12.09
CA ASN A 147 1.70 -2.28 -12.28
C ASN A 147 2.65 -1.85 -13.41
N SER A 148 2.11 -1.29 -14.51
CA SER A 148 2.92 -0.73 -15.60
C SER A 148 3.77 0.45 -15.14
N ASP A 149 3.19 1.35 -14.37
CA ASP A 149 3.85 2.57 -13.90
C ASP A 149 4.95 2.23 -12.89
N PHE A 150 4.70 1.29 -11.98
CA PHE A 150 5.71 0.78 -11.06
C PHE A 150 6.90 0.17 -11.80
N LEU A 151 6.65 -0.62 -12.85
CA LEU A 151 7.72 -1.20 -13.65
C LEU A 151 8.55 -0.12 -14.35
N LEU A 152 7.88 0.85 -14.99
CA LEU A 152 8.55 1.95 -15.69
C LEU A 152 9.37 2.81 -14.72
N ASN A 153 8.82 3.14 -13.55
CA ASN A 153 9.53 3.90 -12.52
C ASN A 153 10.71 3.11 -11.95
N THR A 154 10.55 1.81 -11.75
CA THR A 154 11.62 0.92 -11.30
C THR A 154 12.74 0.86 -12.32
N MET A 155 12.41 0.63 -13.60
CA MET A 155 13.40 0.59 -14.69
C MET A 155 14.13 1.92 -14.82
N ALA A 156 13.40 3.05 -14.81
CA ALA A 156 14.01 4.37 -14.86
C ALA A 156 14.99 4.56 -13.70
N TYR A 157 14.60 4.19 -12.48
CA TYR A 157 15.45 4.34 -11.29
C TYR A 157 16.70 3.45 -11.30
N LEU A 158 16.58 2.23 -11.82
CA LEU A 158 17.68 1.28 -11.91
C LEU A 158 18.67 1.62 -13.02
N LEU A 159 18.20 2.24 -14.11
CA LEU A 159 19.02 2.56 -15.28
C LEU A 159 19.62 3.97 -15.24
N GLU A 160 18.96 4.94 -14.60
CA GLU A 160 19.47 6.31 -14.52
C GLU A 160 20.49 6.49 -13.38
N ALA A 161 21.66 7.03 -13.74
CA ALA A 161 22.73 7.38 -12.79
C ALA A 161 22.48 8.72 -12.08
N ASP A 162 21.72 9.64 -12.71
CA ASP A 162 21.50 11.00 -12.24
C ASP A 162 20.01 11.25 -11.96
N GLY A 163 19.68 11.65 -10.72
CA GLY A 163 18.32 11.67 -10.12
C GLY A 163 17.28 12.63 -10.72
N ILE A 164 17.08 12.61 -12.03
CA ILE A 164 16.11 13.43 -12.79
C ILE A 164 14.66 13.01 -12.52
N ILE A 165 14.42 11.78 -12.04
CA ILE A 165 13.07 11.27 -11.67
C ILE A 165 12.37 12.19 -10.66
N ASN A 166 13.12 12.95 -9.85
CA ASN A 166 12.56 13.89 -8.88
C ASN A 166 11.71 15.01 -9.52
N ALA A 167 11.88 15.33 -10.80
CA ALA A 167 11.16 16.40 -11.48
C ALA A 167 9.71 16.03 -11.90
N ARG A 168 9.31 14.75 -11.81
CA ARG A 168 7.95 14.29 -12.14
C ARG A 168 7.04 14.08 -10.92
N ASN A 169 7.53 14.30 -9.70
CA ASN A 169 6.81 14.05 -8.46
C ASN A 169 5.86 15.19 -8.05
N LYS A 170 4.86 15.52 -8.89
CA LYS A 170 3.72 16.28 -8.37
C LYS A 170 2.82 15.30 -7.60
N GLU A 171 2.93 15.33 -6.28
CA GLU A 171 2.13 14.50 -5.38
C GLU A 171 0.64 14.84 -5.51
N ILE A 172 -0.13 13.97 -6.15
CA ILE A 172 -1.59 14.01 -6.12
C ILE A 172 -2.00 13.08 -4.99
N ALA A 173 -2.08 13.63 -3.78
CA ALA A 173 -2.53 12.87 -2.61
C ALA A 173 -4.03 12.57 -2.72
N ILE A 174 -4.40 11.51 -3.44
CA ILE A 174 -5.71 10.88 -3.27
C ILE A 174 -5.59 10.03 -2.01
N ARG A 175 -6.24 10.46 -0.92
CA ARG A 175 -6.31 9.68 0.33
C ARG A 175 -7.54 8.78 0.22
N PRO A 176 -7.40 7.49 -0.11
CA PRO A 176 -8.54 6.59 -0.14
C PRO A 176 -9.18 6.53 1.26
N LEU A 177 -10.50 6.49 1.28
CA LEU A 177 -11.26 6.44 2.52
C LEU A 177 -11.09 5.05 3.15
N ASP A 178 -10.75 4.99 4.44
CA ASP A 178 -10.70 3.72 5.19
C ASP A 178 -12.14 3.21 5.38
N GLU A 179 -12.57 2.33 4.49
CA GLU A 179 -13.93 1.79 4.48
C GLU A 179 -14.26 1.02 5.76
N VAL A 180 -13.26 0.37 6.39
CA VAL A 180 -13.42 -0.37 7.64
C VAL A 180 -13.72 0.60 8.78
N LYS A 181 -12.93 1.68 8.88
CA LYS A 181 -13.16 2.73 9.88
C LYS A 181 -14.53 3.40 9.66
N VAL A 182 -14.89 3.68 8.42
CA VAL A 182 -16.19 4.28 8.09
C VAL A 182 -17.33 3.35 8.48
N ALA A 183 -17.23 2.04 8.22
CA ALA A 183 -18.25 1.07 8.61
C ALA A 183 -18.43 1.02 10.14
N ASN A 184 -17.32 0.96 10.88
CA ASN A 184 -17.33 0.84 12.34
C ASN A 184 -17.82 2.11 13.05
N GLU A 185 -17.41 3.29 12.57
CA GLU A 185 -17.80 4.56 13.19
C GLU A 185 -19.12 5.12 12.65
N ARG A 186 -19.72 4.50 11.63
CA ARG A 186 -20.92 4.99 10.93
C ARG A 186 -22.04 5.40 11.89
N ALA A 187 -22.37 4.55 12.86
CA ALA A 187 -23.45 4.79 13.81
C ALA A 187 -23.17 5.99 14.71
N ASN A 188 -21.93 6.15 15.17
CA ASN A 188 -21.51 7.28 15.99
C ASN A 188 -21.60 8.59 15.21
N TRP A 189 -21.07 8.61 13.99
CA TRP A 189 -21.14 9.79 13.12
C TRP A 189 -22.57 10.14 12.72
N GLN A 190 -23.42 9.15 12.46
CA GLN A 190 -24.84 9.36 12.20
C GLN A 190 -25.56 9.96 13.43
N PHE A 191 -25.29 9.46 14.63
CA PHE A 191 -25.87 10.00 15.85
C PHE A 191 -25.46 11.45 16.09
N ILE A 192 -24.17 11.78 15.94
CA ILE A 192 -23.67 13.15 16.10
C ILE A 192 -24.33 14.08 15.08
N ASN A 193 -24.37 13.69 13.81
CA ASN A 193 -24.95 14.51 12.74
C ASN A 193 -26.47 14.68 12.88
N LEU A 194 -27.16 13.78 13.56
CA LEU A 194 -28.60 13.90 13.84
C LEU A 194 -28.88 14.70 15.13
N ALA A 195 -28.17 14.39 16.21
CA ALA A 195 -28.42 14.97 17.53
C ALA A 195 -27.94 16.41 17.64
N LEU A 196 -26.80 16.75 17.00
CA LEU A 196 -26.21 18.09 17.10
C LEU A 196 -27.13 19.18 16.53
N PRO A 197 -27.70 19.08 15.31
CA PRO A 197 -28.62 20.09 14.79
C PRO A 197 -29.88 20.24 15.66
N LEU A 198 -30.43 19.13 16.15
CA LEU A 198 -31.60 19.14 17.04
C LEU A 198 -31.31 19.87 18.35
N LEU A 199 -30.18 19.61 18.99
CA LEU A 199 -29.76 20.30 20.21
C LEU A 199 -29.58 21.81 19.99
N VAL A 200 -28.97 22.22 18.87
CA VAL A 200 -28.84 23.63 18.51
C VAL A 200 -30.20 24.29 18.36
N LEU A 201 -31.16 23.63 17.70
CA LEU A 201 -32.51 24.14 17.49
C LEU A 201 -33.28 24.29 18.80
N ILE A 202 -33.18 23.30 19.69
CA ILE A 202 -33.78 23.33 21.03
C ILE A 202 -33.17 24.44 21.88
N ALA A 203 -31.83 24.57 21.87
CA ALA A 203 -31.14 25.63 22.61
C ALA A 203 -31.56 27.02 22.14
N PHE A 204 -31.69 27.23 20.83
CA PHE A 204 -32.16 28.49 20.25
C PHE A 204 -33.61 28.79 20.63
N GLY A 205 -34.49 27.77 20.58
CA GLY A 205 -35.88 27.87 21.00
C GLY A 205 -36.02 28.22 22.48
N ALA A 206 -35.28 27.52 23.36
CA ALA A 206 -35.27 27.76 24.80
C ALA A 206 -34.71 29.15 25.14
N GLY A 207 -33.61 29.56 24.50
CA GLY A 207 -33.04 30.89 24.64
C GLY A 207 -34.04 32.00 24.28
N LYS A 208 -34.73 31.85 23.13
CA LYS A 208 -35.79 32.79 22.71
C LYS A 208 -36.96 32.82 23.70
N TRP A 209 -37.37 31.66 24.22
CA TRP A 209 -38.45 31.57 25.19
C TRP A 209 -38.11 32.28 26.51
N ILE A 210 -36.90 32.07 27.03
CA ILE A 210 -36.41 32.73 28.26
C ILE A 210 -36.33 34.25 28.05
N LEU A 211 -35.79 34.70 26.92
CA LEU A 211 -35.73 36.12 26.57
C LEU A 211 -37.14 36.73 26.49
N ARG A 212 -38.08 36.08 25.79
CA ARG A 212 -39.47 36.54 25.70
C ARG A 212 -40.13 36.66 27.07
N LYS A 213 -39.90 35.70 27.98
CA LYS A 213 -40.46 35.70 29.33
C LYS A 213 -39.88 36.86 30.18
N ARG A 214 -38.63 37.24 29.97
CA ARG A 214 -37.98 38.38 30.63
C ARG A 214 -38.45 39.73 30.10
N THR A 215 -38.67 39.86 28.79
CA THR A 215 -39.05 41.14 28.17
C THR A 215 -40.56 41.44 28.30
N PHE A 216 -41.43 40.43 28.24
CA PHE A 216 -42.89 40.62 28.28
C PHE A 216 -43.55 40.17 29.61
N GLY A 217 -42.79 39.59 30.54
CA GLY A 217 -43.30 39.17 31.86
C GLY A 217 -43.34 40.28 32.92
N ARG A 218 -42.91 41.51 32.60
CA ARG A 218 -42.88 42.66 33.53
C ARG A 218 -43.86 43.79 33.21
N SER A 219 -44.83 43.55 32.33
CA SER A 219 -45.87 44.54 31.99
C SER A 219 -47.27 43.96 32.19
N ARG A 220 -47.59 43.62 33.45
CA ARG A 220 -48.95 43.52 34.00
C ARG A 220 -48.89 43.26 35.51
N GLN A 221 -48.63 44.31 36.28
CA GLN A 221 -49.13 44.44 37.66
C GLN A 221 -49.29 45.94 37.92
N GLN A 222 -50.57 46.33 37.97
CA GLN A 222 -51.19 47.58 38.46
C GLN A 222 -50.68 48.92 37.92
#